data_AF-A0A3A3H0I8-F1
#
_entry.id   AF-A0A3A3H0I8-F1
#
_cell.length_a   1.000
_cell.length_b   1.000
_cell.length_c   1.000
_cell.angle_alpha   90.00
_cell.angle_beta   90.00
_cell.angle_gamma   90.00
#
_symmetry.space_group_name_H-M   'P 1'
#
loop_
_entity.id
_entity.type
_entity.pdbx_description
1 polymer ?
#
loop_
_entity_poly.entity_id
_entity_poly.type
_entity_poly.pdbx_seq_one_letter_code
_entity_poly.pdbx_strand_id
1 'polypeptide(L)'
;MTIHSSQLYQKAPIATVVSGLADQAGSDLPGALAHAEQLLVGASDADRDSLANLLHAGIALGLLSAFLSEASTYATTKTRHWPGSGYDRAADDPHLIARFGRFVSAVEALRALVDEAAALVERSSPDAARAAAVARHHSISVGSQFISSTIELLGASAVSVKLGYDGRWRAILDHARKHPPRGQLQPA
;
A
#
# COMPACT_ATOMS: atom_id res chain seq x y z
N MET A 1 35.34 21.62 -8.33
CA MET A 1 34.94 21.93 -6.94
C MET A 1 33.58 21.31 -6.74
N THR A 2 33.58 20.03 -6.39
CA THR A 2 32.40 19.17 -6.54
C THR A 2 32.27 18.30 -5.31
N ILE A 3 31.01 18.03 -4.97
CA ILE A 3 30.50 17.01 -4.04
C ILE A 3 30.53 17.42 -2.57
N HIS A 4 29.41 17.97 -2.06
CA HIS A 4 28.99 17.91 -0.65
C HIS A 4 27.45 17.97 -0.56
N SER A 5 26.75 16.95 -1.11
CA SER A 5 25.29 16.87 -0.95
C SER A 5 24.72 15.44 -0.82
N SER A 6 25.56 14.39 -0.70
CA SER A 6 25.06 13.00 -0.67
C SER A 6 25.10 12.30 0.71
N GLN A 7 25.29 13.02 1.82
CA GLN A 7 25.40 12.39 3.16
C GLN A 7 24.15 12.49 4.07
N LEU A 8 23.07 13.13 3.63
CA LEU A 8 21.95 13.41 4.55
C LEU A 8 20.92 12.28 4.73
N TYR A 9 21.01 11.17 4.00
CA TYR A 9 20.03 10.07 4.07
C TYR A 9 20.57 8.75 4.66
N GLN A 10 21.80 8.70 5.16
CA GLN A 10 22.45 7.44 5.55
C GLN A 10 22.25 7.03 7.04
N LYS A 11 21.26 7.59 7.76
CA LYS A 11 21.09 7.33 9.22
C LYS A 11 19.70 6.93 9.70
N ALA A 12 18.67 7.00 8.87
CA ALA A 12 17.33 6.62 9.31
C ALA A 12 17.16 5.09 9.20
N PRO A 13 16.56 4.41 10.21
CA PRO A 13 16.21 3.00 10.09
C PRO A 13 15.31 2.75 8.87
N ILE A 14 15.51 1.64 8.16
CA ILE A 14 14.73 1.27 6.97
C ILE A 14 13.23 1.25 7.28
N ALA A 15 12.82 0.77 8.45
CA ALA A 15 11.42 0.82 8.87
C ALA A 15 10.86 2.25 8.90
N THR A 16 11.65 3.22 9.37
CA THR A 16 11.26 4.64 9.38
C THR A 16 11.16 5.20 7.96
N VAL A 17 12.10 4.84 7.08
CA VAL A 17 12.07 5.25 5.67
C VAL A 17 10.83 4.72 4.97
N VAL A 18 10.51 3.43 5.16
CA VAL A 18 9.36 2.77 4.55
C VAL A 18 8.04 3.32 5.08
N SER A 19 7.94 3.56 6.40
CA SER A 19 6.77 4.21 7.00
C SER A 19 6.56 5.62 6.43
N GLY A 20 7.64 6.42 6.33
CA GLY A 20 7.56 7.75 5.76
C GLY A 20 7.13 7.76 4.29
N LEU A 21 7.60 6.76 3.51
CA LEU A 21 7.14 6.56 2.13
C LEU A 21 5.67 6.15 2.04
N ALA A 22 5.19 5.31 2.96
CA ALA A 22 3.78 4.94 3.02
C ALA A 22 2.90 6.16 3.31
N ASP A 23 3.27 6.98 4.30
CA ASP A 23 2.55 8.21 4.65
C ASP A 23 2.55 9.20 3.47
N GLN A 24 3.71 9.39 2.83
CA GLN A 24 3.82 10.25 1.65
C GLN A 24 2.96 9.71 0.51
N ALA A 25 3.00 8.41 0.20
CA ALA A 25 2.23 7.83 -0.90
C ALA A 25 0.71 8.01 -0.74
N GLY A 26 0.21 8.05 0.50
CA GLY A 26 -1.20 8.31 0.79
C GLY A 26 -1.67 9.70 0.35
N SER A 27 -0.76 10.67 0.22
CA SER A 27 -1.07 12.08 -0.11
C SER A 27 -0.43 12.58 -1.41
N ASP A 28 0.77 12.09 -1.74
CA ASP A 28 1.61 12.48 -2.87
C ASP A 28 2.37 11.25 -3.42
N LEU A 29 1.67 10.45 -4.23
CA LEU A 29 2.27 9.28 -4.89
C LEU A 29 3.46 9.65 -5.79
N PRO A 30 3.41 10.68 -6.67
CA PRO A 30 4.56 11.05 -7.49
C PRO A 30 5.81 11.36 -6.66
N GLY A 31 5.68 12.13 -5.58
CA GLY A 31 6.81 12.41 -4.70
C GLY A 31 7.33 11.17 -3.99
N ALA A 32 6.44 10.27 -3.52
CA ALA A 32 6.86 9.02 -2.90
C ALA A 32 7.64 8.12 -3.88
N LEU A 33 7.24 8.08 -5.16
CA LEU A 33 7.96 7.33 -6.19
C LEU A 33 9.33 7.92 -6.47
N ALA A 34 9.42 9.24 -6.63
CA ALA A 34 10.71 9.92 -6.83
C ALA A 34 11.67 9.70 -5.65
N HIS A 35 11.14 9.73 -4.42
CA HIS A 35 11.93 9.44 -3.23
C HIS A 35 12.39 7.98 -3.18
N ALA A 36 11.52 7.00 -3.50
CA ALA A 36 11.91 5.60 -3.61
C ALA A 36 13.00 5.35 -4.67
N GLU A 37 12.92 6.02 -5.81
CA GLU A 37 13.97 5.95 -6.85
C GLU A 37 15.31 6.46 -6.34
N GLN A 38 15.33 7.59 -5.62
CA GLN A 38 16.55 8.12 -5.01
C GLN A 38 17.19 7.15 -4.01
N LEU A 39 16.37 6.46 -3.21
CA LEU A 39 16.85 5.44 -2.26
C LEU A 39 17.47 4.24 -2.99
N LEU A 40 16.94 3.86 -4.16
CA LEU A 40 17.47 2.75 -4.95
C LEU A 40 18.80 3.07 -5.66
N VAL A 41 19.11 4.34 -5.94
CA VAL A 41 20.38 4.74 -6.56
C VAL A 41 21.58 4.38 -5.68
N GLY A 42 21.41 4.43 -4.35
CA GLY A 42 22.46 4.09 -3.38
C GLY A 42 22.56 2.60 -3.04
N ALA A 43 21.67 1.75 -3.57
CA ALA A 43 21.58 0.34 -3.20
C ALA A 43 22.60 -0.53 -3.95
N SER A 44 23.22 -1.45 -3.21
CA SER A 44 24.05 -2.52 -3.78
C SER A 44 23.23 -3.37 -4.76
N ASP A 45 23.86 -3.96 -5.78
CA ASP A 45 23.14 -4.82 -6.72
C ASP A 45 22.51 -6.05 -6.03
N ALA A 46 23.13 -6.54 -4.95
CA ALA A 46 22.64 -7.67 -4.18
C ALA A 46 21.36 -7.34 -3.39
N ASP A 47 21.24 -6.12 -2.85
CA ASP A 47 20.10 -5.70 -2.03
C ASP A 47 19.05 -4.91 -2.82
N ARG A 48 19.35 -4.54 -4.07
CA ARG A 48 18.49 -3.69 -4.89
C ARG A 48 17.09 -4.26 -5.06
N ASP A 49 16.97 -5.58 -5.25
CA ASP A 49 15.68 -6.21 -5.50
C ASP A 49 14.84 -6.35 -4.23
N SER A 50 15.47 -6.71 -3.10
CA SER A 50 14.78 -6.77 -1.80
C SER A 50 14.33 -5.37 -1.37
N LEU A 51 15.20 -4.36 -1.50
CA LEU A 51 14.85 -2.98 -1.21
C LEU A 51 13.76 -2.46 -2.15
N ALA A 52 13.85 -2.70 -3.46
CA ALA A 52 12.82 -2.26 -4.41
C ALA A 52 11.45 -2.86 -4.07
N ASN A 53 11.38 -4.16 -3.81
CA ASN A 53 10.13 -4.82 -3.42
C ASN A 53 9.57 -4.24 -2.11
N LEU A 54 10.42 -4.00 -1.12
CA LEU A 54 10.03 -3.41 0.17
C LEU A 54 9.48 -1.99 -0.01
N LEU A 55 10.19 -1.11 -0.71
CA LEU A 55 9.78 0.28 -0.93
C LEU A 55 8.43 0.33 -1.65
N HIS A 56 8.26 -0.49 -2.70
CA HIS A 56 6.99 -0.57 -3.42
C HIS A 56 5.86 -1.19 -2.60
N ALA A 57 6.16 -2.16 -1.71
CA ALA A 57 5.17 -2.67 -0.77
C ALA A 57 4.72 -1.60 0.24
N GLY A 58 5.65 -0.78 0.74
CA GLY A 58 5.34 0.37 1.60
C GLY A 58 4.48 1.44 0.92
N ILE A 59 4.81 1.79 -0.33
CA ILE A 59 3.99 2.72 -1.15
C ILE A 59 2.56 2.17 -1.31
N ALA A 60 2.42 0.89 -1.66
CA ALA A 60 1.12 0.26 -1.78
C ALA A 60 0.36 0.22 -0.46
N LEU A 61 1.04 -0.05 0.67
CA LEU A 61 0.45 0.01 2.01
C LEU A 61 -0.12 1.40 2.30
N GLY A 62 0.62 2.47 1.98
CA GLY A 62 0.17 3.85 2.12
C GLY A 62 -1.11 4.15 1.32
N LEU A 63 -1.11 3.79 0.04
CA LEU A 63 -2.27 3.97 -0.84
C LEU A 63 -3.52 3.20 -0.36
N LEU A 64 -3.34 1.93 0.03
CA LEU A 64 -4.42 1.09 0.53
C LEU A 64 -4.98 1.60 1.85
N SER A 65 -4.10 2.04 2.76
CA SER A 65 -4.50 2.60 4.07
C SER A 65 -5.27 3.91 3.92
N ALA A 66 -4.77 4.83 3.09
CA ALA A 66 -5.42 6.10 2.81
C ALA A 66 -6.82 5.88 2.23
N PHE A 67 -6.94 4.98 1.25
CA PHE A 67 -8.26 4.68 0.72
C PHE A 67 -9.19 4.03 1.73
N LEU A 68 -8.73 3.02 2.47
CA LEU A 68 -9.58 2.31 3.42
C LEU A 68 -10.14 3.28 4.47
N SER A 69 -9.31 4.22 4.94
CA SER A 69 -9.73 5.28 5.86
C SER A 69 -10.84 6.15 5.26
N GLU A 70 -10.67 6.60 4.02
CA GLU A 70 -11.67 7.42 3.34
C GLU A 70 -12.95 6.66 3.00
N ALA A 71 -12.85 5.43 2.52
CA ALA A 71 -13.98 4.58 2.22
C ALA A 71 -14.79 4.28 3.50
N SER A 72 -14.12 4.05 4.63
CA SER A 72 -14.76 3.85 5.93
C SER A 72 -15.46 5.14 6.39
N THR A 73 -14.82 6.29 6.20
CA THR A 73 -15.43 7.60 6.50
C THR A 73 -16.66 7.84 5.65
N TYR A 74 -16.59 7.54 4.35
CA TYR A 74 -17.72 7.66 3.45
C TYR A 74 -18.87 6.72 3.85
N ALA A 75 -18.55 5.45 4.11
CA ALA A 75 -19.52 4.44 4.51
C ALA A 75 -20.28 4.80 5.79
N THR A 76 -19.60 5.43 6.75
CA THR A 76 -20.18 5.75 8.06
C THR A 76 -20.90 7.11 8.10
N THR A 77 -20.59 8.02 7.17
CA THR A 77 -21.10 9.41 7.19
C THR A 77 -21.99 9.80 6.01
N LYS A 78 -21.89 9.11 4.86
CA LYS A 78 -22.57 9.48 3.61
C LYS A 78 -23.44 8.37 3.04
N THR A 79 -23.12 7.10 3.29
CA THR A 79 -23.89 5.97 2.77
C THR A 79 -25.26 5.89 3.44
N ARG A 80 -26.31 5.85 2.61
CA ARG A 80 -27.69 5.60 3.09
C ARG A 80 -27.87 4.12 3.38
N HIS A 81 -28.58 3.80 4.45
CA HIS A 81 -29.02 2.43 4.70
C HIS A 81 -29.98 1.99 3.58
N TRP A 82 -30.03 0.68 3.33
CA TRP A 82 -31.05 0.13 2.44
C TRP A 82 -32.41 0.13 3.15
N PRO A 83 -33.50 0.68 2.58
CA PRO A 83 -34.78 0.82 3.28
C PRO A 83 -35.36 -0.51 3.82
N GLY A 84 -35.03 -1.64 3.20
CA GLY A 84 -35.47 -2.97 3.65
C GLY A 84 -34.50 -3.69 4.60
N SER A 85 -33.42 -3.04 5.05
CA SER A 85 -32.37 -3.69 5.86
C SER A 85 -32.71 -3.82 7.35
N GLY A 86 -33.67 -3.01 7.83
CA GLY A 86 -33.99 -2.95 9.26
C GLY A 86 -33.00 -2.16 10.11
N TYR A 87 -32.01 -1.50 9.50
CA TYR A 87 -31.02 -0.66 10.19
C TYR A 87 -31.24 0.82 9.90
N ASP A 88 -31.05 1.67 10.92
CA ASP A 88 -31.14 3.13 10.79
C ASP A 88 -29.93 3.73 10.05
N ARG A 89 -28.78 3.06 10.12
CA ARG A 89 -27.52 3.48 9.49
C ARG A 89 -26.92 2.35 8.68
N ALA A 90 -26.30 2.69 7.54
CA ALA A 90 -25.56 1.72 6.74
C ALA A 90 -24.41 1.06 7.52
N ALA A 91 -23.80 1.80 8.47
CA ALA A 91 -22.73 1.31 9.32
C ALA A 91 -23.15 0.19 10.29
N ASP A 92 -24.45 0.01 10.52
CA ASP A 92 -24.99 -1.03 11.41
C ASP A 92 -25.28 -2.33 10.63
N ASP A 93 -25.13 -2.33 9.30
CA ASP A 93 -25.30 -3.52 8.45
C ASP A 93 -24.13 -4.51 8.65
N PRO A 94 -24.37 -5.74 9.15
CA PRO A 94 -23.33 -6.74 9.40
C PRO A 94 -22.59 -7.17 8.13
N HIS A 95 -23.22 -7.09 6.95
CA HIS A 95 -22.55 -7.39 5.69
C HIS A 95 -21.54 -6.30 5.32
N LEU A 96 -21.87 -5.04 5.57
CA LEU A 96 -20.96 -3.91 5.36
C LEU A 96 -19.79 -3.99 6.34
N ILE A 97 -20.08 -4.25 7.63
CA ILE A 97 -19.06 -4.46 8.67
C ILE A 97 -18.12 -5.61 8.27
N ALA A 98 -18.65 -6.77 7.89
CA ALA A 98 -17.84 -7.91 7.49
C ALA A 98 -16.98 -7.62 6.26
N ARG A 99 -17.49 -6.85 5.28
CA ARG A 99 -16.73 -6.47 4.09
C ARG A 99 -15.57 -5.54 4.43
N PHE A 100 -15.82 -4.48 5.21
CA PHE A 100 -14.75 -3.59 5.69
C PHE A 100 -13.74 -4.32 6.58
N GLY A 101 -14.20 -5.20 7.46
CA GLY A 101 -13.34 -6.02 8.32
C GLY A 101 -12.34 -6.88 7.54
N ARG A 102 -12.74 -7.45 6.39
CA ARG A 102 -11.81 -8.17 5.51
C ARG A 102 -10.70 -7.27 4.97
N PHE A 103 -11.04 -6.05 4.54
CA PHE A 103 -10.03 -5.11 4.03
C PHE A 103 -9.10 -4.58 5.12
N VAL A 104 -9.65 -4.26 6.29
CA VAL A 104 -8.84 -3.89 7.47
C VAL A 104 -7.85 -5.01 7.77
N SER A 105 -8.32 -6.25 7.90
CA SER A 105 -7.45 -7.39 8.18
C SER A 105 -6.36 -7.59 7.11
N ALA A 106 -6.69 -7.38 5.84
CA ALA A 106 -5.74 -7.55 4.74
C ALA A 106 -4.65 -6.47 4.71
N VAL A 107 -5.02 -5.22 5.01
CA VAL A 107 -4.09 -4.07 5.11
C VAL A 107 -3.20 -4.21 6.35
N GLU A 108 -3.75 -4.66 7.47
CA GLU A 108 -2.99 -4.95 8.69
C GLU A 108 -1.98 -6.08 8.47
N ALA A 109 -2.38 -7.15 7.77
CA ALA A 109 -1.45 -8.20 7.36
C ALA A 109 -0.34 -7.66 6.45
N LEU A 110 -0.65 -6.76 5.51
CA LEU A 110 0.36 -6.12 4.67
C LEU A 110 1.35 -5.31 5.51
N ARG A 111 0.87 -4.53 6.48
CA ARG A 111 1.72 -3.75 7.38
C ARG A 111 2.71 -4.64 8.13
N ALA A 112 2.22 -5.73 8.72
CA ALA A 112 3.07 -6.69 9.41
C ALA A 112 4.14 -7.30 8.49
N LEU A 113 3.79 -7.66 7.24
CA LEU A 113 4.73 -8.17 6.25
C LEU A 113 5.78 -7.13 5.85
N VAL A 114 5.38 -5.86 5.72
CA VAL A 114 6.29 -4.74 5.41
C VAL A 114 7.26 -4.51 6.57
N ASP A 115 6.77 -4.53 7.82
CA ASP A 115 7.61 -4.34 9.01
C ASP A 115 8.63 -5.48 9.16
N GLU A 116 8.20 -6.73 8.94
CA GLU A 116 9.08 -7.89 8.95
C GLU A 116 10.17 -7.79 7.86
N ALA A 117 9.77 -7.47 6.63
CA ALA A 117 10.69 -7.30 5.51
C ALA A 117 11.67 -6.14 5.75
N ALA A 118 11.21 -5.01 6.27
CA ALA A 118 12.06 -3.88 6.63
C ALA A 118 13.13 -4.28 7.64
N ALA A 119 12.73 -4.99 8.70
CA ALA A 119 13.68 -5.47 9.68
C ALA A 119 14.70 -6.45 9.08
N LEU A 120 14.29 -7.31 8.14
CA LEU A 120 15.17 -8.28 7.45
C LEU A 120 16.18 -7.60 6.53
N VAL A 121 15.75 -6.58 5.78
CA VAL A 121 16.63 -5.78 4.92
C VAL A 121 17.64 -5.00 5.77
N GLU A 122 17.21 -4.40 6.89
CA GLU A 122 18.08 -3.63 7.80
C GLU A 122 19.28 -4.46 8.30
N ARG A 123 19.05 -5.74 8.58
CA ARG A 123 20.08 -6.65 9.09
C ARG A 123 20.80 -7.46 8.00
N SER A 124 20.59 -7.11 6.72
CA SER A 124 21.13 -7.83 5.55
C SER A 124 20.90 -9.35 5.62
N SER A 125 19.69 -9.74 6.04
CA SER A 125 19.33 -11.16 6.18
C SER A 125 19.27 -11.85 4.82
N PRO A 126 19.68 -13.13 4.70
CA PRO A 126 19.46 -13.91 3.48
C PRO A 126 17.96 -14.06 3.12
N ASP A 127 17.07 -13.96 4.10
CA ASP A 127 15.61 -14.02 3.90
C ASP A 127 14.99 -12.71 3.41
N ALA A 128 15.75 -11.60 3.38
CA ALA A 128 15.21 -10.27 3.08
C ALA A 128 14.54 -10.20 1.70
N ALA A 129 15.15 -10.81 0.69
CA ALA A 129 14.59 -10.86 -0.66
C ALA A 129 13.22 -11.57 -0.70
N ARG A 130 13.11 -12.72 -0.03
CA ARG A 130 11.88 -13.49 0.06
C ARG A 130 10.78 -12.71 0.78
N ALA A 131 11.08 -12.16 1.95
CA ALA A 131 10.09 -11.42 2.74
C ALA A 131 9.59 -10.16 2.02
N ALA A 132 10.49 -9.39 1.41
CA ALA A 132 10.12 -8.21 0.63
C ALA A 132 9.24 -8.59 -0.59
N ALA A 133 9.58 -9.68 -1.28
CA ALA A 133 8.75 -10.19 -2.38
C ALA A 133 7.36 -10.63 -1.91
N VAL A 134 7.25 -11.33 -0.77
CA VAL A 134 5.96 -11.73 -0.18
C VAL A 134 5.11 -10.51 0.15
N ALA A 135 5.67 -9.50 0.84
CA ALA A 135 4.98 -8.24 1.12
C ALA A 135 4.49 -7.57 -0.17
N ARG A 136 5.33 -7.58 -1.21
CA ARG A 136 5.00 -7.00 -2.51
C ARG A 136 3.87 -7.73 -3.25
N HIS A 137 3.91 -9.06 -3.28
CA HIS A 137 2.85 -9.85 -3.91
C HIS A 137 1.54 -9.74 -3.14
N HIS A 138 1.60 -9.72 -1.81
CA HIS A 138 0.43 -9.50 -0.97
C HIS A 138 -0.20 -8.13 -1.26
N SER A 139 0.59 -7.07 -1.38
CA SER A 139 0.05 -5.73 -1.68
C SER A 139 -0.68 -5.67 -3.03
N ILE A 140 -0.15 -6.36 -4.06
CA ILE A 140 -0.82 -6.48 -5.37
C ILE A 140 -2.15 -7.24 -5.24
N SER A 141 -2.14 -8.38 -4.53
CA SER A 141 -3.34 -9.18 -4.29
C SER A 141 -4.44 -8.37 -3.57
N VAL A 142 -4.07 -7.67 -2.49
CA VAL A 142 -5.00 -6.81 -1.74
C VAL A 142 -5.52 -5.69 -2.61
N GLY A 143 -4.66 -5.02 -3.39
CA GLY A 143 -5.05 -3.98 -4.33
C GLY A 143 -6.07 -4.45 -5.37
N SER A 144 -5.84 -5.62 -5.96
CA SER A 144 -6.79 -6.23 -6.92
C SER A 144 -8.15 -6.53 -6.27
N GLN A 145 -8.16 -7.14 -5.08
CA GLN A 145 -9.41 -7.41 -4.34
C GLN A 145 -10.16 -6.12 -4.02
N PHE A 146 -9.43 -5.07 -3.65
CA PHE A 146 -9.99 -3.76 -3.36
C PHE A 146 -10.72 -3.20 -4.57
N ILE A 147 -10.04 -3.18 -5.73
CA ILE A 147 -10.60 -2.69 -6.99
C ILE A 147 -11.88 -3.43 -7.36
N SER A 148 -11.85 -4.76 -7.34
CA SER A 148 -13.03 -5.59 -7.66
C SER A 148 -14.21 -5.34 -6.71
N SER A 149 -13.94 -4.98 -5.45
CA SER A 149 -14.98 -4.82 -4.42
C SER A 149 -15.42 -3.36 -4.22
N THR A 150 -14.86 -2.40 -4.94
CA THR A 150 -15.06 -0.98 -4.64
C THR A 150 -16.49 -0.50 -4.93
N ILE A 151 -17.10 -1.00 -6.00
CA ILE A 151 -18.52 -0.77 -6.27
C ILE A 151 -19.38 -1.38 -5.15
N GLU A 152 -18.99 -2.55 -4.62
CA GLU A 152 -19.72 -3.16 -3.51
C GLU A 152 -19.55 -2.41 -2.18
N LEU A 153 -18.43 -1.71 -1.99
CA LEU A 153 -18.13 -0.92 -0.80
C LEU A 153 -18.81 0.46 -0.81
N LEU A 154 -18.83 1.11 -1.98
CA LEU A 154 -19.21 2.52 -2.12
C LEU A 154 -20.50 2.72 -2.94
N GLY A 155 -21.07 1.65 -3.49
CA GLY A 155 -22.24 1.70 -4.37
C GLY A 155 -22.00 2.58 -5.60
N ALA A 156 -23.05 3.27 -6.05
CA ALA A 156 -22.99 4.21 -7.18
C ALA A 156 -21.97 5.35 -6.98
N SER A 157 -21.52 5.61 -5.75
CA SER A 157 -20.54 6.65 -5.45
C SER A 157 -19.10 6.22 -5.75
N ALA A 158 -18.85 4.93 -6.00
CA ALA A 158 -17.55 4.40 -6.44
C ALA A 158 -17.05 5.08 -7.73
N VAL A 159 -17.97 5.48 -8.62
CA VAL A 159 -17.67 6.13 -9.90
C VAL A 159 -17.75 7.66 -9.83
N SER A 160 -17.93 8.22 -8.64
CA SER A 160 -18.02 9.67 -8.46
C SER A 160 -16.67 10.33 -8.72
N VAL A 161 -16.58 11.11 -9.80
CA VAL A 161 -15.42 11.95 -10.10
C VAL A 161 -15.11 12.92 -8.96
N LYS A 162 -16.15 13.40 -8.24
CA LYS A 162 -15.99 14.28 -7.08
C LYS A 162 -15.28 13.61 -5.91
N LEU A 163 -15.43 12.29 -5.76
CA LEU A 163 -14.77 11.53 -4.70
C LEU A 163 -13.38 11.02 -5.12
N GLY A 164 -13.09 10.99 -6.43
CA GLY A 164 -11.75 10.72 -6.96
C GLY A 164 -11.24 9.29 -6.75
N TYR A 165 -12.09 8.37 -6.31
CA TYR A 165 -11.73 6.97 -6.05
C TYR A 165 -11.20 6.26 -7.30
N ASP A 166 -11.84 6.48 -8.45
CA ASP A 166 -11.38 5.96 -9.75
C ASP A 166 -9.93 6.37 -10.10
N GLY A 167 -9.52 7.59 -9.73
CA GLY A 167 -8.15 8.08 -9.95
C GLY A 167 -7.11 7.34 -9.11
N ARG A 168 -7.40 7.09 -7.84
CA ARG A 168 -6.49 6.34 -6.95
C ARG A 168 -6.35 4.88 -7.35
N TRP A 169 -7.38 4.28 -7.95
CA TRP A 169 -7.39 2.86 -8.34
C TRP A 169 -6.46 2.66 -9.52
N ARG A 170 -6.58 3.57 -10.49
CA ARG A 170 -5.65 3.64 -11.61
C ARG A 170 -4.22 3.93 -11.13
N ALA A 171 -4.03 4.76 -10.12
CA ALA A 171 -2.70 5.03 -9.57
C ALA A 171 -2.06 3.78 -8.96
N ILE A 172 -2.81 2.98 -8.18
CA ILE A 172 -2.34 1.70 -7.62
C ILE A 172 -1.99 0.70 -8.74
N LEU A 173 -2.87 0.55 -9.74
CA LEU A 173 -2.65 -0.36 -10.88
C LEU A 173 -1.48 0.06 -11.75
N ASP A 174 -1.40 1.35 -12.06
CA ASP A 174 -0.32 1.91 -12.86
C ASP A 174 1.02 1.76 -12.15
N HIS A 175 1.06 1.96 -10.84
CA HIS A 175 2.21 1.66 -10.01
C HIS A 175 2.61 0.17 -10.07
N ALA A 176 1.68 -0.74 -9.78
CA ALA A 176 1.95 -2.18 -9.82
C ALA A 176 2.45 -2.64 -11.20
N ARG A 177 1.87 -2.09 -12.27
CA ARG A 177 2.24 -2.36 -13.67
C ARG A 177 3.62 -1.82 -14.03
N LYS A 178 3.94 -0.58 -13.66
CA LYS A 178 5.23 0.07 -13.97
C LYS A 178 6.40 -0.54 -13.19
N HIS A 179 6.12 -1.10 -12.02
CA HIS A 179 7.14 -1.62 -11.12
C HIS A 179 6.86 -3.09 -10.77
N PRO A 180 6.93 -4.04 -11.71
CA PRO A 180 6.63 -5.45 -11.40
C PRO A 180 7.51 -5.97 -10.24
N PRO A 181 7.00 -6.88 -9.40
CA PRO A 181 7.79 -7.55 -8.37
C PRO A 181 9.05 -8.16 -8.97
N ARG A 182 10.18 -8.04 -8.26
CA ARG A 182 11.47 -8.60 -8.67
C ARG A 182 11.76 -9.88 -7.88
N GLY A 183 12.37 -10.88 -8.51
CA GLY A 183 12.78 -12.14 -7.85
C GLY A 183 12.44 -13.39 -8.66
N GLN A 184 13.30 -14.41 -8.58
CA GLN A 184 13.15 -15.70 -9.26
C GLN A 184 12.08 -16.57 -8.59
N LEU A 185 11.38 -17.40 -9.38
CA LEU A 185 10.58 -18.52 -8.90
C LEU A 185 11.49 -19.48 -8.12
N GLN A 186 11.63 -19.30 -6.80
CA GLN A 186 12.29 -20.28 -5.95
C GLN A 186 11.22 -21.21 -5.36
N PRO A 187 11.31 -22.53 -5.54
CA PRO A 187 10.47 -23.45 -4.81
C PRO A 187 10.75 -23.32 -3.32
N ALA A 188 9.67 -23.40 -2.53
CA ALA A 188 9.72 -23.42 -1.08
C ALA A 188 10.53 -24.62 -0.54
#